data_AF-A0A948UTU4-F1
#
_entry.id   AF-A0A948UTU4-F1
#
_cell.length_a   1.000
_cell.length_b   1.000
_cell.length_c   1.000
_cell.angle_alpha   90.00
_cell.angle_beta   90.00
_cell.angle_gamma   90.00
#
_symmetry.space_group_name_H-M   'P 1'
#
loop_
_entity.id
_entity.type
_entity.pdbx_description
1 polymer ?
#
loop_
_entity_poly.entity_id
_entity_poly.type
_entity_poly.pdbx_seq_one_letter_code
_entity_poly.pdbx_strand_id
1 'polypeptide(L)'
;MKHLIAIALVGATVGLVAPVGPVTAQAQSRAAVPLGAGAQLINLPRGSSMAIDLPSDARDVIVPNPMVAEAMLHSPRRITIIGLQPGETDAVVLDASGRTILSLRVRVDAGVSALQDTLG
;
A
#
# COMPACT_ATOMS: atom_id res chain seq x y z
N MET A 1 -20.36 -52.80 -70.74
CA MET A 1 -19.37 -52.27 -71.71
C MET A 1 -19.19 -50.79 -71.41
N LYS A 2 -18.02 -50.15 -71.29
CA LYS A 2 -16.64 -50.54 -71.08
C LYS A 2 -15.85 -49.20 -70.96
N HIS A 3 -15.23 -48.93 -69.80
CA HIS A 3 -14.15 -47.96 -69.52
C HIS A 3 -14.48 -46.44 -69.65
N LEU A 4 -13.91 -45.48 -68.90
CA LEU A 4 -12.51 -45.27 -68.51
C LEU A 4 -12.40 -44.37 -67.25
N ILE A 5 -11.28 -44.57 -66.55
CA ILE A 5 -10.78 -43.88 -65.36
C ILE A 5 -10.24 -42.49 -65.73
N ALA A 6 -10.40 -41.49 -64.86
CA ALA A 6 -9.47 -40.37 -64.76
C ALA A 6 -9.38 -39.89 -63.29
N ILE A 7 -8.21 -40.16 -62.71
CA ILE A 7 -7.73 -39.68 -61.41
C ILE A 7 -7.32 -38.22 -61.57
N ALA A 8 -7.76 -37.33 -60.68
CA ALA A 8 -7.14 -36.01 -60.49
C ALA A 8 -6.95 -35.76 -58.99
N LEU A 9 -5.69 -35.77 -58.60
CA LEU A 9 -5.13 -35.64 -57.26
C LEU A 9 -4.70 -34.18 -57.04
N VAL A 10 -5.39 -33.38 -56.22
CA VAL A 10 -4.92 -32.12 -55.59
C VAL A 10 -6.00 -31.75 -54.54
N GLY A 11 -5.77 -31.38 -53.28
CA GLY A 11 -4.63 -31.25 -52.40
C GLY A 11 -5.26 -30.80 -51.06
N ALA A 12 -5.24 -31.65 -50.04
CA ALA A 12 -5.91 -31.39 -48.78
C ALA A 12 -4.97 -30.64 -47.82
N THR A 13 -5.06 -29.32 -47.75
CA THR A 13 -4.44 -28.54 -46.67
C THR A 13 -5.41 -28.49 -45.49
N VAL A 14 -5.21 -29.39 -44.52
CA VAL A 14 -5.89 -29.35 -43.22
C VAL A 14 -5.31 -28.19 -42.41
N GLY A 15 -6.05 -27.10 -42.30
CA GLY A 15 -5.76 -26.02 -41.36
C GLY A 15 -6.11 -26.47 -39.95
N LEU A 16 -5.10 -26.70 -39.11
CA LEU A 16 -5.26 -26.99 -37.69
C LEU A 16 -5.64 -25.69 -36.95
N VAL A 17 -6.93 -25.50 -36.66
CA VAL A 17 -7.40 -24.40 -35.82
C VAL A 17 -7.38 -24.89 -34.35
N ALA A 18 -6.45 -24.39 -33.55
CA ALA A 18 -6.45 -24.62 -32.11
C ALA A 18 -7.55 -23.76 -31.44
N PRO A 19 -8.35 -24.30 -30.49
CA PRO A 19 -9.31 -23.50 -29.75
C PRO A 19 -8.56 -22.64 -28.72
N VAL A 20 -8.61 -21.32 -28.91
CA VAL A 20 -8.16 -20.35 -27.91
C VAL A 20 -9.21 -20.36 -26.80
N GLY A 21 -8.92 -21.02 -25.67
CA GLY A 21 -9.80 -21.00 -24.50
C GLY A 21 -9.94 -19.59 -23.92
N PRO A 22 -11.06 -19.27 -23.25
CA PRO A 22 -11.27 -17.96 -22.66
C PRO A 22 -10.24 -17.70 -21.56
N VAL A 23 -9.41 -16.67 -21.74
CA VAL A 23 -8.52 -16.15 -20.70
C VAL A 23 -9.39 -15.42 -19.69
N THR A 24 -9.64 -16.03 -18.53
CA THR A 24 -10.25 -15.33 -17.40
C THR A 24 -9.23 -14.35 -16.85
N ALA A 25 -9.31 -13.09 -17.29
CA ALA A 25 -8.59 -11.99 -16.67
C ALA A 25 -9.13 -11.81 -15.26
N GLN A 26 -8.39 -12.31 -14.26
CA GLN A 26 -8.70 -12.11 -12.85
C GLN A 26 -8.51 -10.63 -12.57
N ALA A 27 -9.62 -9.88 -12.59
CA ALA A 27 -9.63 -8.47 -12.22
C ALA A 27 -9.06 -8.36 -10.81
N GLN A 28 -7.86 -7.79 -10.69
CA GLN A 28 -7.26 -7.50 -9.39
C GLN A 28 -8.20 -6.52 -8.70
N SER A 29 -8.91 -7.02 -7.69
CA SER A 29 -9.81 -6.24 -6.86
C SER A 29 -9.02 -5.07 -6.28
N ARG A 30 -9.14 -3.89 -6.89
CA ARG A 30 -8.67 -2.65 -6.30
C ARG A 30 -9.55 -2.45 -5.07
N ALA A 31 -8.98 -2.76 -3.90
CA ALA A 31 -9.64 -2.52 -2.63
C ALA A 31 -10.06 -1.05 -2.59
N ALA A 32 -11.37 -0.82 -2.60
CA ALA A 32 -11.92 0.50 -2.35
C ALA A 32 -11.54 0.86 -0.91
N VAL A 33 -10.56 1.75 -0.77
CA VAL A 33 -10.20 2.32 0.54
C VAL A 33 -11.41 3.13 1.00
N PRO A 34 -12.07 2.77 2.12
CA PRO A 34 -13.16 3.57 2.63
C PRO A 34 -12.61 4.95 3.00
N LEU A 35 -13.11 5.98 2.30
CA LEU A 35 -12.91 7.39 2.62
C LEU A 35 -13.68 7.72 3.91
N GLY A 36 -13.24 7.18 5.05
CA GLY A 36 -14.02 7.15 6.29
C GLY A 36 -13.37 7.81 7.51
N ALA A 37 -12.07 8.07 7.49
CA ALA A 37 -11.40 8.84 8.54
C ALA A 37 -10.25 9.59 7.89
N GLY A 38 -10.32 10.93 7.86
CA GLY A 38 -9.21 11.74 7.40
C GLY A 38 -7.97 11.46 8.25
N ALA A 39 -6.78 11.47 7.63
CA ALA A 39 -5.54 11.32 8.37
C ALA A 39 -5.43 12.43 9.43
N GLN A 40 -5.28 12.05 10.69
CA GLN A 40 -5.10 13.02 11.78
C GLN A 40 -3.72 13.65 11.65
N LEU A 41 -3.69 14.98 11.57
CA LEU A 41 -2.43 15.72 11.49
C LEU A 41 -1.79 15.83 12.87
N ILE A 42 -0.50 15.50 12.94
CA ILE A 42 0.32 15.69 14.13
C ILE A 42 1.59 16.46 13.76
N ASN A 43 1.95 17.43 14.59
CA ASN A 43 3.20 18.18 14.47
C ASN A 43 4.16 17.73 15.57
N LEU A 44 5.34 17.28 15.17
CA LEU A 44 6.37 16.82 16.08
C LEU A 44 7.66 17.61 15.85
N PRO A 45 8.28 18.20 16.88
CA PRO A 45 9.63 18.69 16.76
C PRO A 45 10.60 17.52 16.46
N ARG A 46 11.63 17.76 15.63
CA ARG A 46 12.72 16.80 15.45
C ARG A 46 13.30 16.36 16.81
N GLY A 47 13.48 15.06 16.98
CA GLY A 47 13.98 14.45 18.21
C GLY A 47 12.91 14.28 19.30
N SER A 48 11.65 14.63 19.02
CA SER A 48 10.52 14.42 19.93
C SER A 48 9.73 13.17 19.57
N SER A 49 8.91 12.70 20.50
CA SER A 49 8.07 11.53 20.34
C SER A 49 6.71 11.74 20.98
N MET A 50 5.68 11.09 20.44
CA MET A 50 4.33 11.08 21.00
C MET A 50 3.77 9.66 21.06
N ALA A 51 3.34 9.24 22.24
CA ALA A 51 2.62 8.00 22.43
C ALA A 51 1.13 8.20 22.13
N ILE A 52 0.52 7.22 21.46
CA ILE A 52 -0.87 7.23 21.04
C ILE A 52 -1.51 5.92 21.48
N ASP A 53 -2.63 6.03 22.19
CA ASP A 53 -3.46 4.89 22.56
C ASP A 53 -4.47 4.58 21.44
N LEU A 54 -4.58 3.31 21.10
CA LEU A 54 -5.40 2.85 19.98
C LEU A 54 -6.78 2.35 20.46
N PRO A 55 -7.84 2.56 19.66
CA PRO A 55 -9.19 2.09 19.98
C PRO A 55 -9.36 0.57 19.80
N SER A 56 -8.47 -0.09 19.06
CA SER A 56 -8.45 -1.54 18.83
C SER A 56 -7.03 -2.09 18.70
N ASP A 57 -6.89 -3.41 18.69
CA ASP A 57 -5.59 -4.09 18.62
C ASP A 57 -4.94 -3.92 17.23
N ALA A 58 -3.82 -3.23 17.20
CA ALA A 58 -2.92 -3.15 16.05
C ALA A 58 -2.09 -4.42 15.89
N ARG A 59 -1.82 -4.73 14.62
CA ARG A 59 -0.91 -5.80 14.20
C ARG A 59 0.21 -5.31 13.31
N ASP A 60 -0.04 -4.25 12.55
CA ASP A 60 0.95 -3.71 11.64
C ASP A 60 0.92 -2.18 11.65
N VAL A 61 2.08 -1.58 11.38
CA VAL A 61 2.24 -0.14 11.25
C VAL A 61 3.10 0.15 10.03
N ILE A 62 2.54 0.91 9.11
CA ILE A 62 3.19 1.24 7.83
C ILE A 62 3.57 2.71 7.87
N VAL A 63 4.86 2.98 7.68
CA VAL A 63 5.40 4.34 7.54
C VAL A 63 6.10 4.43 6.18
N PRO A 64 5.55 5.19 5.21
CA PRO A 64 6.11 5.27 3.87
C PRO A 64 7.53 5.84 3.83
N ASN A 65 7.84 6.80 4.71
CA ASN A 65 9.18 7.38 4.83
C ASN A 65 9.70 7.29 6.28
N PRO A 66 10.40 6.20 6.65
CA PRO A 66 10.94 6.03 7.99
C PRO A 66 12.12 6.96 8.31
N MET A 67 12.65 7.71 7.33
CA MET A 67 13.72 8.69 7.59
C MET A 67 13.16 9.97 8.24
N VAL A 68 11.91 10.32 7.95
CA VAL A 68 11.23 11.51 8.50
C VAL A 68 10.68 11.23 9.89
N ALA A 69 9.93 10.14 10.03
CA ALA A 69 9.40 9.71 11.32
C ALA A 69 9.36 8.19 11.38
N GLU A 70 9.45 7.64 12.59
CA GLU A 70 9.34 6.20 12.84
C GLU A 70 8.17 5.94 13.79
N ALA A 71 7.55 4.76 13.67
CA ALA A 71 6.50 4.32 14.57
C ALA A 71 6.89 3.00 15.22
N MET A 72 6.83 2.96 16.56
CA MET A 72 7.13 1.76 17.35
C MET A 72 5.87 1.27 18.05
N LEU A 73 5.55 -0.01 17.89
CA LEU A 73 4.45 -0.67 18.59
C LEU A 73 4.95 -1.19 19.95
N HIS A 74 4.46 -0.61 21.05
CA HIS A 74 4.82 -1.04 22.41
C HIS A 74 3.88 -2.14 22.92
N SER A 75 2.61 -2.06 22.53
CA SER A 75 1.61 -3.08 22.79
C SER A 75 0.56 -3.03 21.67
N PRO A 76 -0.33 -4.03 21.54
CA PRO A 76 -1.39 -3.98 20.53
C PRO A 76 -2.25 -2.72 20.60
N ARG A 77 -2.29 -2.01 21.74
CA ARG A 77 -3.11 -0.81 21.94
C ARG A 77 -2.31 0.46 22.15
N ARG A 78 -0.98 0.43 22.01
CA ARG A 78 -0.12 1.60 22.22
C ARG A 78 1.02 1.65 21.23
N ILE A 79 1.09 2.75 20.49
CA ILE A 79 2.20 3.07 19.58
C ILE A 79 2.90 4.34 20.05
N THR A 80 4.16 4.51 19.65
CA THR A 80 4.89 5.77 19.77
C THR A 80 5.37 6.20 18.39
N ILE A 81 5.09 7.44 18.02
CA ILE A 81 5.64 8.09 16.82
C ILE A 81 6.84 8.93 17.23
N ILE A 82 7.94 8.82 16.51
CA ILE A 82 9.21 9.52 16.77
C ILE A 82 9.54 10.38 15.55
N GLY A 83 9.76 11.68 15.74
CA GLY A 83 10.19 12.58 14.67
C GLY A 83 11.71 12.56 14.53
N LEU A 84 12.21 12.14 13.38
CA LEU A 84 13.64 11.92 13.13
C LEU A 84 14.28 13.03 12.29
N GLN A 85 13.65 13.40 11.17
CA GLN A 85 14.15 14.44 10.26
C GLN A 85 13.03 15.40 9.84
N PRO A 86 13.32 16.68 9.57
CA PRO A 86 12.30 17.63 9.15
C PRO A 86 11.68 17.22 7.82
N GLY A 87 10.35 17.28 7.73
CA GLY A 87 9.61 16.84 6.55
C GLY A 87 8.21 16.36 6.90
N GLU A 88 7.57 15.69 5.94
CA GLU A 88 6.24 15.11 6.13
C GLU A 88 6.24 13.64 5.72
N THR A 89 5.53 12.83 6.50
CA THR A 89 5.22 11.43 6.15
C THR A 89 3.84 11.08 6.68
N ASP A 90 3.26 10.01 6.14
CA ASP A 90 2.08 9.40 6.73
C ASP A 90 2.49 8.22 7.64
N ALA A 91 1.58 7.81 8.51
CA ALA A 91 1.68 6.55 9.24
C ALA A 91 0.29 5.90 9.31
N VAL A 92 0.20 4.61 8.97
CA VAL A 92 -1.06 3.87 8.92
C VAL A 92 -0.95 2.66 9.84
N VAL A 93 -1.90 2.55 10.75
CA VAL A 93 -1.98 1.44 11.72
C VAL A 93 -3.09 0.50 11.28
N LEU A 94 -2.78 -0.80 11.20
CA LEU A 94 -3.68 -1.83 10.73
C LEU A 94 -3.98 -2.87 11.83
N ASP A 95 -5.17 -3.44 11.80
CA ASP A 95 -5.55 -4.59 12.63
C ASP A 95 -5.17 -5.93 11.98
N ALA A 96 -5.48 -7.04 12.66
CA ALA A 96 -5.21 -8.40 12.17
C ALA A 96 -5.92 -8.75 10.85
N SER A 97 -6.98 -8.04 10.50
CA SER A 97 -7.72 -8.20 9.25
C SER A 97 -7.25 -7.25 8.14
N GLY A 98 -6.18 -6.48 8.39
CA GLY A 98 -5.66 -5.49 7.44
C GLY A 98 -6.53 -4.24 7.34
N ARG A 99 -7.48 -4.02 8.26
CA ARG A 99 -8.29 -2.79 8.28
C ARG A 99 -7.52 -1.69 8.97
N THR A 100 -7.64 -0.48 8.42
CA THR A 100 -7.07 0.72 9.02
C THR A 100 -7.78 1.07 10.33
N ILE A 101 -7.01 1.10 11.41
CA ILE A 101 -7.44 1.55 12.74
C ILE A 101 -7.23 3.06 12.88
N LEU A 102 -6.09 3.55 12.38
CA LEU A 102 -5.66 4.93 12.51
C LEU A 102 -4.81 5.32 11.30
N SER A 103 -5.06 6.50 10.76
CA SER A 103 -4.19 7.15 9.78
C SER A 103 -3.71 8.47 10.34
N LEU A 104 -2.40 8.68 10.29
CA LEU A 104 -1.73 9.88 10.77
C LEU A 104 -1.00 10.54 9.61
N ARG A 105 -1.02 11.87 9.59
CA ARG A 105 -0.06 12.67 8.83
C ARG A 105 0.88 13.33 9.82
N VAL A 106 2.16 13.03 9.72
CA VAL A 106 3.20 13.47 10.64
C VAL A 106 4.01 14.57 9.95
N ARG A 107 3.96 15.79 10.50
CA ARG A 107 4.86 16.88 10.12
C ARG A 107 5.95 16.99 11.17
N VAL A 108 7.20 16.84 10.74
CA VAL A 108 8.36 16.99 11.62
C VAL A 108 9.00 18.35 11.35
N ASP A 109 9.02 19.18 12.38
CA ASP A 109 9.64 20.51 12.34
C ASP A 109 11.13 20.44 12.69
N ALA A 110 11.89 21.51 12.47
CA ALA A 110 13.35 21.57 12.69
C ALA A 110 13.81 21.38 14.15
N GLY A 111 12.91 21.10 15.09
CA GLY A 111 13.19 20.94 16.51
C GLY A 111 13.17 22.27 17.26
N VAL A 112 12.92 22.22 18.57
CA VAL A 112 12.88 23.40 19.45
C VAL A 112 14.27 24.04 19.69
N SER A 113 15.34 23.44 19.18
CA SER A 113 16.69 24.01 19.19
C SER A 113 16.77 25.30 18.36
N ALA A 114 16.05 25.36 17.23
CA ALA A 114 16.07 26.52 16.34
C ALA A 114 15.41 27.78 16.94
N LEU A 115 14.55 27.62 17.95
CA LEU A 115 13.84 28.71 18.61
C LEU A 115 14.66 29.32 19.76
N GLN A 116 15.58 28.55 20.34
CA GLN A 116 16.47 29.01 21.42
C GLN A 116 17.65 29.83 20.90
N ASP A 117 18.14 29.55 19.68
CA ASP A 117 19.18 30.35 19.01
C ASP A 117 18.70 31.75 18.59
N THR A 118 17.38 31.97 18.48
CA THR A 118 16.80 33.28 18.13
C THR A 118 16.44 34.16 19.33
N LEU A 119 16.60 33.66 20.56
CA LEU A 119 16.29 34.39 21.80
C LEU A 119 17.50 34.49 22.75
N GLY A 120 18.71 34.28 22.26
CA GLY A 120 19.99 34.46 22.98
C GLY A 120 20.72 35.74 22.60
#